data_AF-A0A520BAM8-F1
#
_entry.id   AF-A0A520BAM8-F1
#
_cell.length_a   1.000
_cell.length_b   1.000
_cell.length_c   1.000
_cell.angle_alpha   90.00
_cell.angle_beta   90.00
_cell.angle_gamma   90.00
#
_symmetry.space_group_name_H-M   'P 1'
#
loop_
_entity.id
_entity.type
_entity.pdbx_description
1 polymer ?
#
loop_
_entity_poly.entity_id
_entity_poly.type
_entity_poly.pdbx_seq_one_letter_code
_entity_poly.pdbx_strand_id
1 'polypeptide(L)'
;MKKTIFILCLVSLFSITANAQDNTSLPSRYKSMMEKILSKIPTVSNSPSSQLLDFAKSMLGTPYRYASSNPEKGFDCSGFVNYVFSNFGFKVPRSSPEFVKAGVPVKLDEAKVGDVLIFTGSNPRVRRVGHVGIIYSIDK
;
A
#
# COMPACT_ATOMS: atom_id res chain seq x y z
N MET A 1 17.13 65.06 17.58
CA MET A 1 16.35 63.83 17.29
C MET A 1 16.99 62.67 18.05
N LYS A 2 16.17 61.88 18.75
CA LYS A 2 16.42 60.89 19.83
C LYS A 2 17.48 59.84 19.38
N LYS A 3 18.62 59.55 20.03
CA LYS A 3 19.01 59.09 21.40
C LYS A 3 18.48 57.72 21.84
N THR A 4 19.39 56.73 21.69
CA THR A 4 19.84 55.71 22.68
C THR A 4 19.10 54.38 22.93
N ILE A 5 19.92 53.31 22.78
CA ILE A 5 20.19 52.18 23.71
C ILE A 5 19.41 50.86 23.52
N PHE A 6 20.22 49.82 23.30
CA PHE A 6 19.94 48.38 23.30
C PHE A 6 20.42 47.80 24.65
N ILE A 7 19.90 46.63 25.06
CA ILE A 7 20.13 45.81 26.31
C ILE A 7 18.93 45.92 27.26
N LEU A 8 18.35 44.88 27.88
CA LEU A 8 18.35 43.40 27.86
C LEU A 8 17.38 43.01 28.99
N CYS A 9 16.42 42.10 28.80
CA CYS A 9 15.82 41.25 29.86
C CYS A 9 14.72 40.38 29.22
N LEU A 10 14.99 39.10 28.93
CA LEU A 10 14.74 37.95 29.82
C LEU A 10 13.26 37.80 30.23
N VAL A 11 12.60 36.90 29.50
CA VAL A 11 11.65 35.88 29.99
C VAL A 11 10.49 36.38 30.87
N SER A 12 9.30 36.46 30.27
CA SER A 12 8.16 35.83 30.90
C SER A 12 7.46 34.90 29.90
N LEU A 13 7.61 33.62 30.20
CA LEU A 13 6.84 32.53 29.64
C LEU A 13 5.35 32.86 29.70
N PHE A 14 4.72 33.03 28.54
CA PHE A 14 3.35 32.59 28.35
C PHE A 14 3.34 31.59 27.20
N SER A 15 3.99 30.45 27.43
CA SER A 15 3.58 29.22 26.80
C SER A 15 2.16 28.95 27.26
N ILE A 16 1.17 29.40 26.49
CA ILE A 16 -0.15 28.77 26.53
C ILE A 16 0.05 27.42 25.83
N THR A 17 0.67 26.47 26.53
CA THR A 17 0.37 25.07 26.28
C THR A 17 -1.04 24.90 26.80
N ALA A 18 -2.03 25.03 25.91
CA ALA A 18 -3.30 24.36 26.14
C ALA A 18 -2.97 22.87 26.22
N ASN A 19 -2.69 22.39 27.43
CA ASN A 19 -2.87 20.99 27.75
C ASN A 19 -4.38 20.75 27.62
N ALA A 20 -4.82 20.44 26.40
CA ALA A 20 -5.96 19.56 26.22
C ALA A 20 -5.50 18.19 26.75
N GLN A 21 -5.46 18.07 28.07
CA GLN A 21 -5.38 16.77 28.71
C GLN A 21 -6.71 16.12 28.37
N ASP A 22 -6.70 15.24 27.36
CA ASP A 22 -7.83 14.43 26.96
C ASP A 22 -8.14 13.46 28.12
N ASN A 23 -8.84 13.97 29.13
CA ASN A 23 -9.27 13.23 30.31
C ASN A 23 -10.79 12.98 30.26
N THR A 24 -11.30 12.69 29.08
CA THR A 24 -12.62 12.06 28.94
C THR A 24 -12.45 10.55 29.13
N SER A 25 -12.25 10.11 30.37
CA SER A 25 -12.30 8.68 30.67
C SER A 25 -13.71 8.18 30.38
N LEU A 26 -13.87 7.34 29.37
CA LEU A 26 -15.15 6.75 29.00
C LEU A 26 -15.75 6.04 30.22
N PRO A 27 -17.00 6.34 30.64
CA PRO A 27 -17.61 5.65 31.76
C PRO A 27 -17.57 4.13 31.55
N SER A 28 -17.22 3.36 32.58
CA SER A 28 -16.94 1.92 32.49
C SER A 28 -18.05 1.11 31.81
N ARG A 29 -19.29 1.58 31.91
CA ARG A 29 -20.48 1.01 31.24
C ARG A 29 -20.37 1.04 29.71
N TYR A 30 -19.74 2.06 29.14
CA TYR A 30 -19.55 2.19 27.70
C TYR A 30 -18.28 1.48 27.22
N LYS A 31 -17.31 1.21 28.10
CA LYS A 31 -16.05 0.53 27.74
C LYS A 31 -16.31 -0.85 27.14
N SER A 32 -17.13 -1.68 27.78
CA SER A 32 -17.44 -3.03 27.27
C SER A 32 -18.23 -3.00 25.94
N MET A 33 -19.10 -2.00 25.77
CA MET A 33 -19.82 -1.78 24.51
C MET A 33 -18.88 -1.33 23.40
N MET A 34 -17.94 -0.43 23.71
CA MET A 34 -16.93 0.03 22.76
C MET A 34 -15.97 -1.10 22.36
N GLU A 35 -15.47 -1.91 23.28
CA GLU A 35 -14.64 -3.08 22.95
C GLU A 35 -15.39 -4.08 22.05
N LYS A 36 -16.68 -4.29 22.31
CA LYS A 36 -17.54 -5.16 21.50
C LYS A 36 -17.83 -4.60 20.11
N ILE A 37 -17.84 -3.27 19.97
CA ILE A 37 -18.01 -2.58 18.68
C ILE A 37 -16.68 -2.60 17.93
N LEU A 38 -15.57 -2.25 18.58
CA LEU A 38 -14.22 -2.25 18.01
C LEU A 38 -13.79 -3.64 17.54
N SER A 39 -14.15 -4.71 18.28
CA SER A 39 -13.91 -6.10 17.86
C SER A 39 -14.79 -6.57 16.68
N LYS A 40 -15.85 -5.84 16.34
CA LYS A 40 -16.74 -6.13 15.21
C LYS A 40 -16.55 -5.20 14.02
N ILE A 41 -15.83 -4.09 14.19
CA ILE A 41 -15.46 -3.23 13.08
C ILE A 41 -14.47 -4.03 12.22
N PRO A 42 -14.78 -4.30 10.94
CA PRO A 42 -13.78 -4.87 10.04
C PRO A 42 -12.60 -3.93 10.07
N THR A 43 -11.44 -4.44 10.50
CA THR A 43 -10.20 -3.69 10.42
C THR A 43 -9.98 -3.39 8.94
N VAL A 44 -10.27 -2.15 8.53
CA VAL A 44 -9.77 -1.63 7.27
C VAL A 44 -8.26 -1.63 7.46
N SER A 45 -7.63 -2.74 7.08
CA SER A 45 -6.19 -2.88 7.13
C SER A 45 -5.69 -1.76 6.21
N ASN A 46 -5.08 -0.73 6.77
CA ASN A 46 -4.34 0.28 6.03
C ASN A 46 -2.93 -0.23 5.74
N SER A 47 -2.78 -1.52 5.46
CA SER A 47 -1.49 -2.07 5.06
C SER A 47 -1.16 -1.54 3.65
N PRO A 48 0.12 -1.30 3.32
CA PRO A 48 0.49 -0.94 1.96
C PRO A 48 0.00 -1.96 0.92
N SER A 49 -0.03 -3.25 1.29
CA SER A 49 -0.55 -4.34 0.45
C SER A 49 -2.04 -4.24 0.15
N SER A 50 -2.88 -3.87 1.12
CA SER A 50 -4.32 -3.73 0.87
C SER A 50 -4.62 -2.51 0.00
N GLN A 51 -3.94 -1.38 0.22
CA GLN A 51 -4.08 -0.20 -0.64
C GLN A 51 -3.65 -0.49 -2.08
N LEU A 52 -2.53 -1.20 -2.26
CA LEU A 52 -2.06 -1.66 -3.58
C LEU A 52 -3.10 -2.55 -4.26
N LEU A 53 -3.71 -3.47 -3.53
CA LEU A 53 -4.73 -4.35 -4.08
C LEU A 53 -6.04 -3.65 -4.38
N ASP A 54 -6.48 -2.70 -3.57
CA ASP A 54 -7.69 -1.94 -3.84
C ASP A 54 -7.49 -1.05 -5.08
N PHE A 55 -6.30 -0.49 -5.26
CA PHE A 55 -5.92 0.17 -6.51
C PHE A 55 -5.90 -0.82 -7.69
N ALA A 56 -5.30 -2.00 -7.54
CA ALA A 56 -5.29 -3.03 -8.58
C ALA A 56 -6.72 -3.45 -8.98
N LYS A 57 -7.62 -3.62 -8.00
CA LYS A 57 -9.03 -3.98 -8.21
C LYS A 57 -9.84 -2.89 -8.91
N SER A 58 -9.45 -1.62 -8.78
CA SER A 58 -10.13 -0.53 -9.51
C SER A 58 -10.02 -0.66 -11.04
N MET A 59 -9.11 -1.52 -11.53
CA MET A 59 -8.90 -1.82 -12.94
C MET A 59 -9.61 -3.12 -13.40
N LEU A 60 -10.45 -3.72 -12.55
CA LEU A 60 -11.25 -4.88 -12.94
C LEU A 60 -12.17 -4.50 -14.11
N GLY A 61 -12.20 -5.35 -15.15
CA GLY A 61 -12.95 -5.10 -16.38
C GLY A 61 -12.13 -4.40 -17.48
N THR A 62 -10.95 -3.86 -17.18
CA THR A 62 -10.04 -3.34 -18.21
C THR A 62 -9.57 -4.48 -19.14
N PRO A 63 -9.69 -4.34 -20.47
CA PRO A 63 -9.40 -5.43 -21.40
C PRO A 63 -7.91 -5.79 -21.44
N TYR A 64 -7.61 -7.05 -21.78
CA TYR A 64 -6.25 -7.46 -22.08
C TYR A 64 -5.78 -6.85 -23.40
N ARG A 65 -4.58 -6.23 -23.41
CA ARG A 65 -3.91 -5.71 -24.60
C ARG A 65 -2.41 -5.98 -24.53
N TYR A 66 -1.92 -6.75 -25.49
CA TYR A 66 -0.49 -7.05 -25.62
C TYR A 66 0.36 -5.77 -25.65
N ALA A 67 1.49 -5.77 -24.94
CA ALA A 67 2.44 -4.67 -24.84
C ALA A 67 1.89 -3.35 -24.24
N SER A 68 0.77 -3.39 -23.52
CA SER A 68 0.12 -2.20 -22.97
C SER A 68 0.21 -2.10 -21.44
N SER A 69 0.41 -0.88 -20.93
CA SER A 69 0.28 -0.51 -19.50
C SER A 69 -0.60 0.74 -19.34
N ASN A 70 -1.58 0.91 -20.22
CA ASN A 70 -2.44 2.08 -20.23
C ASN A 70 -3.87 1.64 -19.83
N PRO A 71 -4.42 2.12 -18.69
CA PRO A 71 -5.74 1.73 -18.22
C PRO A 71 -6.88 2.03 -19.22
N GLU A 72 -6.74 3.05 -20.07
CA GLU A 72 -7.74 3.40 -21.09
C GLU A 72 -7.71 2.44 -22.28
N LYS A 73 -6.53 1.88 -22.60
CA LYS A 73 -6.35 0.98 -23.75
C LYS A 73 -6.52 -0.49 -23.35
N GLY A 74 -6.06 -0.84 -22.16
CA GLY A 74 -5.93 -2.20 -21.68
C GLY A 74 -4.54 -2.51 -21.12
N PHE A 75 -4.38 -3.69 -20.53
CA PHE A 75 -3.11 -4.15 -19.96
C PHE A 75 -2.67 -5.49 -20.55
N ASP A 76 -1.37 -5.71 -20.68
CA ASP A 76 -0.83 -7.08 -20.63
C ASP A 76 -0.48 -7.45 -19.19
N CYS A 77 -0.08 -8.70 -18.96
CA CYS A 77 0.17 -9.20 -17.61
C CYS A 77 1.24 -8.40 -16.85
N SER A 78 2.44 -8.22 -17.43
CA SER A 78 3.51 -7.46 -16.81
C SER A 78 3.27 -5.95 -16.83
N GLY A 79 2.51 -5.44 -17.79
CA GLY A 79 2.10 -4.04 -17.86
C GLY A 79 1.09 -3.67 -16.77
N PHE A 80 0.19 -4.59 -16.41
CA PHE A 80 -0.69 -4.42 -15.25
C PHE A 80 0.11 -4.34 -13.96
N VAL A 81 0.98 -5.33 -13.70
CA VAL A 81 1.85 -5.36 -12.50
C VAL A 81 2.72 -4.12 -12.45
N ASN A 82 3.37 -3.75 -13.57
CA ASN A 82 4.20 -2.55 -13.64
C ASN A 82 3.43 -1.27 -13.33
N TYR A 83 2.23 -1.11 -13.91
CA TYR A 83 1.38 0.05 -13.66
C TYR A 83 0.96 0.15 -12.19
N VAL A 84 0.48 -0.95 -11.61
CA VAL A 84 0.07 -0.99 -10.20
C VAL A 84 1.23 -0.63 -9.29
N PHE A 85 2.37 -1.31 -9.41
CA PHE A 85 3.51 -1.11 -8.52
C PHE A 85 4.15 0.28 -8.68
N SER A 86 4.21 0.82 -9.90
CA SER A 86 4.78 2.16 -10.15
C SER A 86 3.97 3.27 -9.49
N ASN A 87 2.64 3.12 -9.38
CA ASN A 87 1.78 4.08 -8.66
C ASN A 87 2.03 4.11 -7.14
N PHE A 88 2.71 3.08 -6.61
CA PHE A 88 3.14 3.00 -5.21
C PHE A 88 4.65 3.24 -5.05
N GLY A 89 5.32 3.74 -6.09
CA GLY A 89 6.75 4.09 -6.06
C GLY A 89 7.72 2.91 -6.25
N PHE A 90 7.21 1.72 -6.53
CA PHE A 90 8.06 0.55 -6.79
C PHE A 90 8.47 0.49 -8.27
N LYS A 91 9.77 0.36 -8.52
CA LYS A 91 10.32 0.12 -9.85
C LYS A 91 10.35 -1.38 -10.11
N VAL A 92 9.45 -1.86 -10.96
CA VAL A 92 9.41 -3.26 -11.40
C VAL A 92 9.61 -3.38 -12.91
N PRO A 93 10.12 -4.52 -13.41
CA PRO A 93 10.37 -4.68 -14.83
C PRO A 93 9.12 -4.57 -15.68
N ARG A 94 9.29 -4.31 -16.98
CA ARG A 94 8.17 -4.13 -17.89
C ARG A 94 7.79 -5.41 -18.63
N SER A 95 8.73 -6.34 -18.72
CA SER A 95 8.60 -7.65 -19.37
C SER A 95 8.52 -8.77 -18.34
N SER A 96 7.60 -9.73 -18.53
CA SER A 96 7.40 -10.84 -17.57
C SER A 96 8.66 -11.68 -17.30
N PRO A 97 9.56 -12.00 -18.27
CA PRO A 97 10.76 -12.79 -17.99
C PRO A 97 11.78 -12.09 -17.09
N GLU A 98 11.74 -10.75 -17.01
CA GLU A 98 12.68 -9.97 -16.20
C GLU A 98 12.35 -10.04 -14.70
N PHE A 99 11.11 -10.41 -14.33
CA PHE A 99 10.68 -10.54 -12.93
C PHE A 99 11.47 -11.62 -12.17
N VAL A 100 12.08 -12.59 -12.85
CA VAL A 100 12.95 -13.60 -12.23
C VAL A 100 14.14 -12.99 -11.49
N LYS A 101 14.57 -11.78 -11.90
CA LYS A 101 15.69 -11.05 -11.30
C LYS A 101 15.25 -9.86 -10.45
N ALA A 102 13.95 -9.69 -10.24
CA ALA A 102 13.39 -8.54 -9.53
C ALA A 102 13.02 -8.89 -8.08
N GLY A 103 13.19 -7.92 -7.19
CA GLY A 103 12.77 -8.04 -5.79
C GLY A 103 13.53 -9.10 -5.01
N VAL A 104 12.87 -9.63 -3.98
CA VAL A 104 13.39 -10.69 -3.11
C VAL A 104 12.64 -11.98 -3.42
N PRO A 105 13.34 -13.11 -3.71
CA PRO A 105 12.68 -14.39 -3.90
C PRO A 105 11.93 -14.83 -2.64
N VAL A 106 10.67 -15.25 -2.80
CA VAL A 106 9.82 -15.77 -1.73
C VAL A 106 9.41 -17.19 -2.09
N LYS A 107 9.46 -18.12 -1.11
CA LYS A 107 8.95 -19.47 -1.32
C LYS A 107 7.42 -19.47 -1.36
N LEU A 108 6.83 -20.43 -2.07
CA LEU A 108 5.36 -20.47 -2.24
C LEU A 108 4.59 -20.63 -0.93
N ASP A 109 5.14 -21.34 0.06
CA ASP A 109 4.57 -21.51 1.40
C ASP A 109 4.73 -20.28 2.31
N GLU A 110 5.65 -19.38 1.95
CA GLU A 110 5.91 -18.11 2.64
C GLU A 110 5.25 -16.90 1.93
N ALA A 111 4.63 -17.14 0.77
CA ALA A 111 4.04 -16.11 -0.08
C ALA A 111 2.88 -15.39 0.63
N LYS A 112 2.76 -14.09 0.35
CA LYS A 112 1.77 -13.21 0.97
C LYS A 112 0.94 -12.50 -0.07
N VAL A 113 -0.24 -12.07 0.37
CA VAL A 113 -1.10 -11.16 -0.37
C VAL A 113 -0.30 -9.90 -0.75
N GLY A 114 -0.28 -9.57 -2.05
CA GLY A 114 0.53 -8.50 -2.64
C GLY A 114 1.83 -8.95 -3.32
N ASP A 115 2.32 -10.16 -3.08
CA ASP A 115 3.49 -10.68 -3.79
C ASP A 115 3.18 -10.93 -5.27
N VAL A 116 4.24 -10.95 -6.11
CA VAL A 116 4.14 -11.25 -7.54
C VAL A 116 4.44 -12.72 -7.78
N LEU A 117 3.47 -13.44 -8.36
CA LEU A 117 3.68 -14.79 -8.87
C LEU A 117 4.18 -14.76 -10.31
N ILE A 118 5.11 -15.66 -10.64
CA ILE A 118 5.70 -15.81 -11.96
C ILE A 118 5.31 -17.18 -12.51
N PHE A 119 4.79 -17.21 -13.73
CA PHE A 119 4.29 -18.43 -14.39
C PHE A 119 4.97 -18.66 -15.74
N THR A 120 4.94 -19.91 -16.20
CA THR A 120 5.25 -20.23 -17.59
C THR A 120 4.20 -19.65 -18.53
N GLY A 121 4.57 -19.44 -19.80
CA GLY A 121 3.64 -18.99 -20.83
C GLY A 121 2.54 -20.03 -21.15
N SER A 122 1.62 -19.65 -22.05
CA SER A 122 0.46 -20.46 -22.43
C SER A 122 0.79 -21.75 -23.19
N ASN A 123 2.00 -21.89 -23.74
CA ASN A 123 2.44 -23.13 -24.37
C ASN A 123 2.96 -24.10 -23.29
N PRO A 124 2.24 -25.20 -23.01
CA PRO A 124 2.61 -26.13 -21.92
C PRO A 124 3.94 -26.87 -22.19
N ARG A 125 4.40 -26.91 -23.45
CA ARG A 125 5.68 -27.54 -23.81
C ARG A 125 6.89 -26.63 -23.56
N VAL A 126 6.67 -25.35 -23.26
CA VAL A 126 7.73 -24.35 -23.10
C VAL A 126 7.84 -23.95 -21.63
N ARG A 127 8.93 -24.36 -20.98
CA ARG A 127 9.24 -24.01 -19.58
C ARG A 127 9.97 -22.67 -19.47
N ARG A 128 9.44 -21.64 -20.12
CA ARG A 128 9.94 -20.25 -20.03
C ARG A 128 8.89 -19.36 -19.40
N VAL A 129 9.34 -18.37 -18.63
CA VAL A 129 8.45 -17.36 -18.05
C VAL A 129 7.68 -16.67 -19.17
N GLY A 130 6.37 -16.55 -18.97
CA GLY A 130 5.49 -15.92 -19.95
C GLY A 130 4.28 -15.21 -19.34
N HIS A 131 4.10 -15.26 -18.02
CA HIS A 131 3.00 -14.58 -17.34
C HIS A 131 3.38 -14.20 -15.91
N VAL A 132 2.75 -13.16 -15.37
CA VAL A 132 2.91 -12.70 -13.99
C VAL A 132 1.56 -12.23 -13.44
N GLY A 133 1.37 -12.31 -12.13
CA GLY A 133 0.17 -11.85 -11.44
C GLY A 133 0.44 -11.43 -10.01
N ILE A 134 -0.49 -10.69 -9.40
CA ILE A 134 -0.42 -10.24 -8.01
C ILE A 134 -1.29 -11.16 -7.15
N ILE A 135 -0.77 -11.67 -6.03
CA ILE A 135 -1.55 -12.49 -5.10
C ILE A 135 -2.62 -11.62 -4.45
N TYR A 136 -3.90 -11.89 -4.73
CA TYR A 136 -5.02 -11.12 -4.16
C TYR A 136 -5.64 -11.77 -2.91
N SER A 137 -5.53 -13.10 -2.78
CA SER A 137 -5.97 -13.87 -1.62
C SER A 137 -5.15 -15.17 -1.50
N ILE A 138 -5.14 -15.76 -0.31
CA ILE A 138 -4.58 -17.09 -0.04
C ILE A 138 -5.65 -17.88 0.71
N ASP A 139 -6.09 -18.98 0.13
CA ASP A 139 -7.04 -19.87 0.76
C ASP A 139 -6.32 -20.70 1.83
N LYS A 140 -6.96 -20.87 2.98
CA LYS A 140 -6.46 -21.69 4.10
C LYS A 140 -7.19 -23.01 4.17
#